data_AF-A0A2N0NKW0-F1
#
_entry.id   AF-A0A2N0NKW0-F1
#
_cell.length_a   1.000
_cell.length_b   1.000
_cell.length_c   1.000
_cell.angle_alpha   90.00
_cell.angle_beta   90.00
_cell.angle_gamma   90.00
#
_symmetry.space_group_name_H-M   'P 1'
#
loop_
_entity.id
_entity.type
_entity.pdbx_description
1 polymer ?
#
loop_
_entity_poly.entity_id
_entity_poly.type
_entity_poly.pdbx_seq_one_letter_code
_entity_poly.pdbx_strand_id
1 'polypeptide(L)'
;MANASGDSILRNWNFKYYSEIQNKKDPTIPPGCQFWQHFKHFIASFRVLKSNVFEINQEIELQDIHAGAKHNFGSATIRNVPLSLKKAIQQESTKSSAYSTNKTVTCKKGDDQIDIDLTDASVCIINGWSAPAGNSFCPIYLVGSTQQSQNTVFHTECHQYKSTIVNQTTFNEEYKKASDKGDVFLLYTCGPSNVSNLPLLSAIVDHNNWKLYFGPFVGRAFLLARSDKFNINNCSKSEMTSIYGIGSKRADLLMNNRPYHDLEDCIARTNIPHNFLINFQFSATPSSTSPN
;
A
#
# COMPACT_ATOMS: atom_id res chain seq x y z
N MET A 1 -15.68 20.17 3.00
CA MET A 1 -16.43 19.01 2.46
C MET A 1 -16.00 17.69 3.11
N ALA A 2 -14.74 17.25 3.04
CA ALA A 2 -14.28 16.01 3.71
C ALA A 2 -14.45 15.95 5.26
N ASN A 3 -14.35 17.10 5.94
CA ASN A 3 -14.55 17.17 7.41
C ASN A 3 -16.03 17.12 7.84
N ALA A 4 -16.97 17.26 6.90
CA ALA A 4 -18.40 17.23 7.19
C ALA A 4 -19.00 15.83 6.95
N SER A 5 -18.30 14.96 6.20
CA SER A 5 -18.69 13.55 6.11
C SER A 5 -18.26 12.82 7.37
N GLY A 6 -19.19 12.13 8.03
CA GLY A 6 -18.86 11.18 9.10
C GLY A 6 -18.00 10.00 8.64
N ASP A 7 -17.74 9.89 7.34
CA ASP A 7 -16.92 8.89 6.69
C ASP A 7 -15.44 9.01 7.09
N SER A 8 -14.91 7.96 7.72
CA SER A 8 -13.53 7.91 8.19
C SER A 8 -12.50 7.96 7.06
N ILE A 9 -12.81 7.43 5.88
CA ILE A 9 -11.89 7.38 4.73
C ILE A 9 -11.74 8.78 4.14
N LEU A 10 -12.86 9.46 3.86
CA LEU A 10 -12.84 10.81 3.31
C LEU A 10 -12.23 11.81 4.29
N ARG A 11 -12.52 11.67 5.60
CA ARG A 11 -11.86 12.45 6.65
C ARG A 11 -10.34 12.25 6.62
N ASN A 12 -9.91 11.00 6.46
CA ASN A 12 -8.51 10.61 6.38
C ASN A 12 -7.89 10.96 5.02
N TRP A 13 -8.59 11.64 4.09
CA TRP A 13 -8.07 12.18 2.81
C TRP A 13 -7.90 13.71 2.84
N ASN A 14 -8.12 14.34 4.00
CA ASN A 14 -7.91 15.76 4.22
C ASN A 14 -6.41 16.13 4.12
N PHE A 15 -6.13 17.32 3.56
CA PHE A 15 -4.79 17.90 3.37
C PHE A 15 -4.05 18.25 4.68
N LYS A 16 -4.53 17.79 5.84
CA LYS A 16 -4.01 18.16 7.18
C LYS A 16 -3.23 17.04 7.87
N TYR A 17 -2.52 16.18 7.13
CA TYR A 17 -1.69 15.09 7.68
C TYR A 17 -0.48 15.55 8.52
N TYR A 18 -0.47 16.77 9.03
CA TYR A 18 0.67 17.35 9.74
C TYR A 18 0.77 16.90 11.21
N SER A 19 -0.24 16.24 11.78
CA SER A 19 -0.21 15.84 13.20
C SER A 19 0.10 14.34 13.37
N GLU A 20 1.29 14.03 13.89
CA GLU A 20 1.77 12.70 14.33
C GLU A 20 0.79 11.93 15.24
N ILE A 21 -0.16 12.63 15.87
CA ILE A 21 -1.11 12.08 16.84
C ILE A 21 -2.22 11.24 16.19
N GLN A 22 -2.56 11.50 14.92
CA GLN A 22 -3.66 10.77 14.26
C GLN A 22 -3.33 9.30 14.04
N ASN A 23 -2.11 8.96 13.62
CA ASN A 23 -1.66 7.57 13.49
C ASN A 23 -1.73 6.81 14.84
N LYS A 24 -1.43 7.49 15.96
CA LYS A 24 -1.53 6.88 17.30
C LYS A 24 -2.96 6.45 17.61
N LYS A 25 -3.95 7.24 17.21
CA LYS A 25 -5.38 6.93 17.42
C LYS A 25 -5.92 5.94 16.39
N ASP A 26 -5.43 6.03 15.14
CA ASP A 26 -5.84 5.18 14.03
C ASP A 26 -4.61 4.73 13.23
N PRO A 27 -4.19 3.45 13.38
CA PRO A 27 -2.97 2.94 12.76
C PRO A 27 -3.05 2.82 11.24
N THR A 28 -4.25 2.99 10.65
CA THR A 28 -4.48 2.97 9.20
C THR A 28 -4.13 4.32 8.55
N ILE A 29 -4.11 5.40 9.33
CA ILE A 29 -3.66 6.72 8.88
C ILE A 29 -2.13 6.71 8.85
N PRO A 30 -1.47 7.01 7.73
CA PRO A 30 -0.01 6.99 7.71
C PRO A 30 0.57 8.17 8.53
N PRO A 31 1.69 7.98 9.25
CA PRO A 31 2.28 9.01 10.12
C PRO A 31 2.80 10.20 9.31
N GLY A 32 2.53 11.44 9.74
CA GLY A 32 2.57 12.63 8.87
C GLY A 32 3.88 12.95 8.14
N CYS A 33 3.91 12.79 6.81
CA CYS A 33 4.51 13.62 5.74
C CYS A 33 4.22 12.88 4.40
N GLN A 34 4.37 13.50 3.23
CA GLN A 34 4.20 12.81 1.95
C GLN A 34 5.44 11.97 1.64
N PHE A 35 5.35 10.65 1.74
CA PHE A 35 6.49 9.75 1.56
C PHE A 35 6.11 8.49 0.77
N TRP A 36 7.04 7.83 0.09
CA TRP A 36 6.73 6.64 -0.73
C TRP A 36 6.08 5.49 0.08
N GLN A 37 6.33 5.41 1.39
CA GLN A 37 5.65 4.48 2.30
C GLN A 37 4.14 4.76 2.42
N HIS A 38 3.71 5.99 2.16
CA HIS A 38 2.31 6.40 2.10
C HIS A 38 1.68 6.04 0.77
N PHE A 39 2.45 5.82 -0.29
CA PHE A 39 1.87 5.40 -1.56
C PHE A 39 1.23 4.00 -1.44
N LYS A 40 1.82 3.10 -0.65
CA LYS A 40 1.21 1.81 -0.29
C LYS A 40 -0.13 1.99 0.44
N HIS A 41 -0.16 2.90 1.41
CA HIS A 41 -1.39 3.22 2.14
C HIS A 41 -2.43 3.85 1.22
N PHE A 42 -2.00 4.72 0.31
CA PHE A 42 -2.85 5.36 -0.70
C PHE A 42 -3.45 4.33 -1.66
N ILE A 43 -2.67 3.38 -2.18
CA ILE A 43 -3.18 2.30 -3.04
C ILE A 43 -4.29 1.51 -2.33
N ALA A 44 -4.02 1.05 -1.10
CA ALA A 44 -5.01 0.30 -0.32
C ALA A 44 -6.26 1.16 -0.05
N SER A 45 -6.07 2.41 0.39
CA SER A 45 -7.17 3.35 0.65
C SER A 45 -7.98 3.65 -0.63
N PHE A 46 -7.31 3.74 -1.78
CA PHE A 46 -7.97 4.00 -3.05
C PHE A 46 -8.78 2.80 -3.52
N ARG A 47 -8.29 1.57 -3.28
CA ARG A 47 -9.08 0.36 -3.53
C ARG A 47 -10.31 0.28 -2.62
N VAL A 48 -10.17 0.69 -1.35
CA VAL A 48 -11.31 0.83 -0.43
C VAL A 48 -12.29 1.89 -0.94
N LEU A 49 -11.82 3.06 -1.37
CA LEU A 49 -12.68 4.09 -1.96
C LEU A 49 -13.45 3.54 -3.16
N LYS A 50 -12.77 2.83 -4.07
CA LYS A 50 -13.40 2.20 -5.23
C LYS A 50 -14.51 1.21 -4.83
N SER A 51 -14.34 0.41 -3.78
CA SER A 51 -15.40 -0.50 -3.31
C SER A 51 -16.67 0.21 -2.80
N ASN A 52 -16.53 1.44 -2.30
CA ASN A 52 -17.64 2.23 -1.77
C ASN A 52 -18.39 3.02 -2.86
N VAL A 53 -17.88 3.04 -4.10
CA VAL A 53 -18.55 3.68 -5.24
C VAL A 53 -19.64 2.79 -5.82
N PHE A 54 -19.52 1.48 -5.66
CA PHE A 54 -20.45 0.50 -6.22
C PHE A 54 -21.40 -0.03 -5.15
N GLU A 55 -22.56 -0.52 -5.59
CA GLU A 55 -23.58 -1.06 -4.68
C GLU A 55 -23.12 -2.38 -4.04
N ILE A 56 -23.70 -2.68 -2.87
CA ILE A 56 -23.44 -3.93 -2.17
C ILE A 56 -23.98 -5.10 -3.01
N ASN A 57 -23.18 -6.15 -3.15
CA ASN A 57 -23.48 -7.34 -3.96
C ASN A 57 -23.60 -7.09 -5.47
N GLN A 58 -23.27 -5.89 -5.96
CA GLN A 58 -23.19 -5.64 -7.40
C GLN A 58 -22.11 -6.53 -8.02
N GLU A 59 -22.45 -7.24 -9.10
CA GLU A 59 -21.45 -7.90 -9.94
C GLU A 59 -20.79 -6.86 -10.84
N ILE A 60 -19.47 -6.78 -10.79
CA ILE A 60 -18.67 -5.77 -11.49
C ILE A 60 -17.54 -6.47 -12.20
N GLU A 61 -17.29 -6.10 -13.45
CA GLU A 61 -16.11 -6.60 -14.16
C GLU A 61 -14.84 -6.03 -13.53
N LEU A 62 -13.79 -6.85 -13.42
CA LEU A 62 -12.50 -6.39 -12.90
C LEU A 62 -11.95 -5.20 -13.69
N GLN A 63 -12.26 -5.11 -14.99
CA GLN A 63 -11.87 -3.97 -15.82
C GLN A 63 -12.55 -2.65 -15.41
N ASP A 64 -13.77 -2.70 -14.85
CA ASP A 64 -14.49 -1.49 -14.42
C ASP A 64 -13.96 -0.98 -13.08
N ILE A 65 -13.78 -1.87 -12.10
CA ILE A 65 -13.21 -1.47 -10.81
C ILE A 65 -11.75 -1.02 -10.96
N HIS A 66 -11.01 -1.58 -11.92
CA HIS A 66 -9.64 -1.18 -12.25
C HIS A 66 -9.53 -0.37 -13.54
N ALA A 67 -10.58 0.37 -13.88
CA ALA A 67 -10.59 1.22 -15.07
C ALA A 67 -9.34 2.11 -15.15
N GLY A 68 -8.73 2.15 -16.33
CA GLY A 68 -7.48 2.86 -16.59
C GLY A 68 -6.20 2.06 -16.35
N ALA A 69 -6.26 0.85 -15.78
CA ALA A 69 -5.09 -0.03 -15.69
C ALA A 69 -4.82 -0.73 -17.02
N LYS A 70 -3.56 -1.12 -17.27
CA LYS A 70 -3.22 -2.07 -18.34
C LYS A 70 -3.41 -3.46 -17.76
N HIS A 71 -4.35 -4.24 -18.28
CA HIS A 71 -4.79 -5.48 -17.63
C HIS A 71 -4.96 -6.66 -18.58
N ASN A 72 -5.02 -7.86 -18.00
CA ASN A 72 -5.47 -9.09 -18.64
C ASN A 72 -6.47 -9.82 -17.75
N PHE A 73 -7.60 -9.17 -17.46
CA PHE A 73 -8.68 -9.72 -16.63
C PHE A 73 -9.63 -10.63 -17.41
N GLY A 74 -9.69 -10.55 -18.74
CA GLY A 74 -10.77 -11.16 -19.52
C GLY A 74 -12.13 -10.59 -19.11
N SER A 75 -13.16 -11.45 -19.06
CA SER A 75 -14.51 -11.12 -18.59
C SER A 75 -14.72 -11.44 -17.10
N ALA A 76 -13.66 -11.49 -16.30
CA ALA A 76 -13.76 -11.85 -14.91
C ALA A 76 -14.50 -10.78 -14.10
N THR A 77 -15.46 -11.22 -13.29
CA THR A 77 -16.30 -10.36 -12.46
C THR A 77 -16.13 -10.68 -10.98
N ILE A 78 -16.30 -9.67 -10.14
CA ILE A 78 -16.37 -9.79 -8.69
C ILE A 78 -17.72 -9.35 -8.18
N ARG A 79 -18.17 -9.94 -7.07
CA ARG A 79 -19.29 -9.40 -6.29
C ARG A 79 -18.76 -8.39 -5.27
N ASN A 80 -19.23 -7.14 -5.38
CA ASN A 80 -18.75 -6.05 -4.56
C ASN A 80 -19.18 -6.17 -3.10
N VAL A 81 -18.23 -5.94 -2.21
CA VAL A 81 -18.46 -5.74 -0.78
C VAL A 81 -17.70 -4.46 -0.40
N PRO A 82 -18.36 -3.48 0.24
CA PRO A 82 -17.67 -2.30 0.75
C PRO A 82 -16.54 -2.71 1.70
N LEU A 83 -15.34 -2.23 1.41
CA LEU A 83 -14.15 -2.57 2.18
C LEU A 83 -13.97 -1.57 3.34
N SER A 84 -13.33 -2.05 4.40
CA SER A 84 -12.73 -1.21 5.43
C SER A 84 -11.21 -1.42 5.46
N LEU A 85 -10.46 -0.37 5.81
CA LEU A 85 -9.00 -0.45 5.85
C LEU A 85 -8.53 -1.03 7.18
N LYS A 86 -7.59 -1.98 7.14
CA LYS A 86 -6.92 -2.58 8.29
C LYS A 86 -5.42 -2.65 8.06
N LYS A 87 -4.66 -2.83 9.14
CA LYS A 87 -3.20 -2.97 9.10
C LYS A 87 -2.78 -4.21 9.86
N ALA A 88 -2.11 -5.13 9.18
CA ALA A 88 -1.57 -6.34 9.79
C ALA A 88 -0.47 -5.98 10.81
N ILE A 89 -0.41 -6.72 11.92
CA ILE A 89 0.67 -6.56 12.91
C ILE A 89 1.96 -7.28 12.46
N GLN A 90 1.82 -8.33 11.65
CA GLN A 90 2.89 -9.16 11.15
C GLN A 90 2.93 -9.15 9.62
N GLN A 91 3.95 -9.80 9.06
CA GLN A 91 4.01 -10.04 7.63
C GLN A 91 3.08 -11.19 7.28
N GLU A 92 2.09 -10.91 6.45
CA GLU A 92 1.09 -11.87 5.99
C GLU A 92 1.43 -12.35 4.58
N SER A 93 1.08 -13.60 4.27
CA SER A 93 1.01 -14.05 2.89
C SER A 93 -0.12 -13.29 2.19
N THR A 94 0.07 -12.90 0.93
CA THR A 94 -1.03 -12.34 0.12
C THR A 94 -1.65 -13.37 -0.82
N LYS A 95 -1.20 -14.62 -0.73
CA LYS A 95 -1.66 -15.73 -1.55
C LYS A 95 -2.89 -16.39 -0.93
N SER A 96 -3.91 -16.66 -1.72
CA SER A 96 -5.14 -17.29 -1.22
C SER A 96 -4.92 -18.66 -0.57
N SER A 97 -3.98 -19.49 -1.05
CA SER A 97 -3.73 -20.82 -0.48
C SER A 97 -3.33 -20.80 1.00
N ALA A 98 -2.70 -19.71 1.46
CA ALA A 98 -2.31 -19.53 2.86
C ALA A 98 -3.52 -19.44 3.81
N TYR A 99 -4.70 -19.11 3.27
CA TYR A 99 -5.94 -18.93 4.02
C TYR A 99 -6.95 -20.06 3.77
N SER A 100 -6.49 -21.21 3.27
CA SER A 100 -7.34 -22.37 2.97
C SER A 100 -7.94 -23.01 4.24
N THR A 101 -7.21 -23.00 5.35
CA THR A 101 -7.62 -23.63 6.62
C THR A 101 -8.00 -22.59 7.68
N ASN A 102 -7.17 -21.56 7.85
CA ASN A 102 -7.44 -20.46 8.77
C ASN A 102 -7.53 -19.15 7.98
N LYS A 103 -8.69 -18.49 8.04
CA LYS A 103 -8.99 -17.26 7.30
C LYS A 103 -8.89 -16.03 8.21
N THR A 104 -8.04 -16.05 9.24
CA THR A 104 -7.89 -14.91 10.15
C THR A 104 -6.57 -14.19 9.94
N VAL A 105 -6.59 -12.86 10.02
CA VAL A 105 -5.37 -12.03 10.09
C VAL A 105 -5.43 -11.14 11.33
N THR A 106 -4.38 -11.16 12.13
CA THR A 106 -4.26 -10.27 13.28
C THR A 106 -3.88 -8.86 12.82
N CYS A 107 -4.74 -7.89 13.12
CA CYS A 107 -4.60 -6.51 12.74
C CYS A 107 -4.48 -5.59 13.96
N LYS A 108 -3.86 -4.41 13.77
CA LYS A 108 -3.75 -3.39 14.80
C LYS A 108 -5.06 -2.60 14.95
N LYS A 109 -5.49 -2.34 16.20
CA LYS A 109 -6.65 -1.50 16.55
C LYS A 109 -6.26 -0.56 17.69
N GLY A 110 -5.82 0.66 17.36
CA GLY A 110 -5.25 1.55 18.36
C GLY A 110 -3.98 0.95 18.97
N ASP A 111 -3.91 0.84 20.29
CA ASP A 111 -2.83 0.15 21.01
C ASP A 111 -3.08 -1.37 21.16
N ASP A 112 -4.27 -1.85 20.80
CA ASP A 112 -4.67 -3.26 20.89
C ASP A 112 -4.50 -4.00 19.55
N GLN A 113 -4.77 -5.31 19.58
CA GLN A 113 -4.84 -6.19 18.42
C GLN A 113 -6.25 -6.78 18.27
N ILE A 114 -6.64 -7.07 17.03
CA ILE A 114 -7.91 -7.72 16.70
C ILE A 114 -7.69 -8.74 15.59
N ASP A 115 -8.25 -9.93 15.76
CA ASP A 115 -8.27 -10.94 14.71
C ASP A 115 -9.44 -10.65 13.76
N ILE A 116 -9.12 -10.52 12.47
CA ILE A 116 -10.07 -10.23 11.42
C ILE A 116 -10.30 -11.49 10.61
N ASP A 117 -11.54 -11.98 10.59
CA ASP A 117 -11.98 -13.03 9.67
C ASP A 117 -12.10 -12.44 8.26
N LEU A 118 -11.46 -13.10 7.30
CA LEU A 118 -11.43 -12.72 5.89
C LEU A 118 -12.62 -13.26 5.10
N THR A 119 -13.48 -14.10 5.70
CA THR A 119 -14.57 -14.80 5.01
C THR A 119 -15.59 -13.86 4.39
N ASP A 120 -15.83 -12.70 5.00
CA ASP A 120 -16.82 -11.71 4.56
C ASP A 120 -16.33 -10.79 3.45
N ALA A 121 -15.05 -10.89 3.05
CA ALA A 121 -14.45 -10.06 2.00
C ALA A 121 -14.63 -8.53 2.19
N SER A 122 -14.74 -8.07 3.44
CA SER A 122 -15.08 -6.69 3.80
C SER A 122 -13.89 -5.84 4.28
N VAL A 123 -12.66 -6.34 4.06
CA VAL A 123 -11.44 -5.69 4.53
C VAL A 123 -10.37 -5.60 3.45
N CYS A 124 -9.67 -4.46 3.43
CA CYS A 124 -8.40 -4.31 2.73
C CYS A 124 -7.28 -4.17 3.77
N ILE A 125 -6.31 -5.09 3.72
CA ILE A 125 -5.25 -5.21 4.70
C ILE A 125 -3.97 -4.64 4.13
N ILE A 126 -3.45 -3.62 4.79
CA ILE A 126 -2.08 -3.13 4.58
C ILE A 126 -1.14 -4.12 5.28
N ASN A 127 -0.24 -4.72 4.50
CA ASN A 127 0.66 -5.75 5.00
C ASN A 127 1.83 -5.16 5.79
N GLY A 128 2.47 -6.01 6.60
CA GLY A 128 3.67 -5.69 7.36
C GLY A 128 4.86 -5.24 6.50
N TRP A 129 5.77 -4.52 7.14
CA TRP A 129 7.00 -4.02 6.51
C TRP A 129 7.87 -5.18 6.00
N SER A 130 8.55 -5.01 4.86
CA SER A 130 9.45 -6.01 4.25
C SER A 130 8.83 -7.40 4.02
N ALA A 131 7.50 -7.51 3.93
CA ALA A 131 6.85 -8.79 3.71
C ALA A 131 7.40 -9.48 2.44
N PRO A 132 7.61 -10.81 2.50
CA PRO A 132 7.93 -11.62 1.33
C PRO A 132 6.71 -11.81 0.42
N ALA A 133 5.65 -10.99 0.57
CA ALA A 133 4.43 -11.02 -0.22
C ALA A 133 4.04 -9.59 -0.71
N GLY A 134 2.79 -9.41 -1.15
CA GLY A 134 2.24 -8.12 -1.58
C GLY A 134 2.22 -7.05 -0.49
N ASN A 135 2.12 -5.77 -0.90
CA ASN A 135 2.06 -4.63 0.03
C ASN A 135 0.70 -4.45 0.70
N SER A 136 -0.37 -4.87 0.05
CA SER A 136 -1.70 -4.95 0.64
C SER A 136 -2.54 -5.97 -0.12
N PHE A 137 -3.62 -6.45 0.48
CA PHE A 137 -4.52 -7.40 -0.16
C PHE A 137 -5.94 -7.29 0.41
N CYS A 138 -6.93 -7.73 -0.34
CA CYS A 138 -8.28 -7.95 0.16
C CYS A 138 -8.82 -9.31 -0.32
N PRO A 139 -9.67 -9.98 0.47
CA PRO A 139 -10.42 -11.11 -0.03
C PRO A 139 -11.43 -10.62 -1.07
N ILE A 140 -11.72 -11.44 -2.08
CA ILE A 140 -12.71 -11.12 -3.11
C ILE A 140 -13.59 -12.33 -3.39
N TYR A 141 -14.82 -12.05 -3.82
CA TYR A 141 -15.72 -13.07 -4.37
C TYR A 141 -15.68 -13.01 -5.90
N LEU A 142 -14.89 -13.89 -6.52
CA LEU A 142 -14.91 -14.06 -7.97
C LEU A 142 -16.18 -14.82 -8.40
N VAL A 143 -16.96 -14.19 -9.28
CA VAL A 143 -18.18 -14.79 -9.85
C VAL A 143 -17.79 -15.88 -10.84
N GLY A 144 -18.46 -17.03 -10.78
CA GLY A 144 -18.15 -18.19 -11.64
C GLY A 144 -17.19 -19.21 -11.04
N SER A 145 -16.65 -18.98 -9.84
CA SER A 145 -16.19 -20.09 -9.00
C SER A 145 -17.42 -20.90 -8.58
N THR A 146 -17.54 -22.14 -9.04
CA THR A 146 -18.73 -22.99 -8.90
C THR A 146 -19.38 -22.90 -7.51
N GLN A 147 -20.59 -22.33 -7.44
CA GLN A 147 -21.48 -22.39 -6.27
C GLN A 147 -22.10 -23.79 -6.10
N GLN A 148 -21.30 -24.86 -6.07
CA GLN A 148 -21.78 -26.22 -5.83
C GLN A 148 -20.83 -26.98 -4.90
N SER A 149 -20.72 -26.47 -3.68
CA SER A 149 -20.50 -27.18 -2.42
C SER A 149 -20.07 -26.12 -1.40
N GLN A 150 -20.19 -26.40 -0.12
CA GLN A 150 -19.99 -25.47 1.00
C GLN A 150 -18.53 -24.94 1.15
N ASN A 151 -17.71 -24.98 0.10
CA ASN A 151 -16.36 -24.44 0.02
C ASN A 151 -16.31 -23.30 -1.01
N THR A 152 -16.60 -22.08 -0.56
CA THR A 152 -16.26 -20.87 -1.32
C THR A 152 -14.75 -20.85 -1.51
N VAL A 153 -14.27 -20.93 -2.76
CA VAL A 153 -12.83 -20.81 -3.04
C VAL A 153 -12.42 -19.40 -2.64
N PHE A 154 -11.57 -19.30 -1.63
CA PHE A 154 -11.05 -18.05 -1.14
C PHE A 154 -10.09 -17.49 -2.18
N HIS A 155 -10.37 -16.28 -2.68
CA HIS A 155 -9.49 -15.58 -3.62
C HIS A 155 -9.07 -14.25 -3.02
N THR A 156 -7.88 -13.80 -3.40
CA THR A 156 -7.36 -12.51 -2.97
C THR A 156 -7.11 -11.60 -4.16
N GLU A 157 -7.36 -10.31 -3.96
CA GLU A 157 -6.83 -9.24 -4.79
C GLU A 157 -5.60 -8.67 -4.08
N CYS A 158 -4.43 -8.82 -4.69
CA CYS A 158 -3.16 -8.41 -4.13
C CYS A 158 -2.60 -7.18 -4.85
N HIS A 159 -2.06 -6.24 -4.07
CA HIS A 159 -1.42 -5.02 -4.57
C HIS A 159 0.07 -4.99 -4.22
N GLN A 160 0.89 -4.76 -5.23
CA GLN A 160 2.34 -4.60 -5.09
C GLN A 160 2.80 -3.26 -5.66
N TYR A 161 3.77 -2.61 -5.02
CA TYR A 161 4.36 -1.36 -5.48
C TYR A 161 5.87 -1.50 -5.75
N LYS A 162 6.35 -0.83 -6.80
CA LYS A 162 7.76 -0.62 -7.13
C LYS A 162 8.02 0.84 -7.48
N SER A 163 9.11 1.41 -6.98
CA SER A 163 9.48 2.80 -7.25
C SER A 163 10.34 2.99 -8.51
N THR A 164 10.53 1.94 -9.30
CA THR A 164 11.45 1.92 -10.45
C THR A 164 10.75 1.45 -11.71
N ILE A 165 11.43 1.53 -12.85
CA ILE A 165 11.00 0.89 -14.09
C ILE A 165 10.70 -0.58 -13.84
N VAL A 166 9.60 -1.09 -14.39
CA VAL A 166 9.19 -2.49 -14.24
C VAL A 166 9.24 -3.19 -15.59
N ASN A 167 10.04 -4.24 -15.66
CA ASN A 167 10.13 -5.14 -16.80
C ASN A 167 9.40 -6.46 -16.57
N GLN A 168 9.32 -7.28 -17.63
CA GLN A 168 8.61 -8.56 -17.58
C GLN A 168 9.15 -9.48 -16.47
N THR A 169 10.48 -9.54 -16.28
CA THR A 169 11.10 -10.35 -15.22
C THR A 169 10.66 -9.89 -13.84
N THR A 170 10.79 -8.58 -13.56
CA THR A 170 10.39 -7.98 -12.29
C THR A 170 8.90 -8.20 -12.01
N PHE A 171 8.05 -8.04 -13.02
CA PHE A 171 6.62 -8.28 -12.90
C PHE A 171 6.33 -9.74 -12.53
N ASN A 172 6.95 -10.69 -13.26
CA ASN A 172 6.74 -12.12 -13.03
C ASN A 172 7.22 -12.58 -11.66
N GLU A 173 8.34 -12.04 -11.16
CA GLU A 173 8.86 -12.31 -9.83
C GLU A 173 7.89 -11.83 -8.75
N GLU A 174 7.42 -10.58 -8.85
CA GLU A 174 6.46 -10.03 -7.89
C GLU A 174 5.09 -10.74 -7.95
N TYR A 175 4.63 -11.12 -9.15
CA TYR A 175 3.43 -11.93 -9.33
C TYR A 175 3.56 -13.29 -8.63
N LYS A 176 4.64 -14.04 -8.90
CA LYS A 176 4.87 -15.36 -8.28
C LYS A 176 5.00 -15.29 -6.76
N LYS A 177 5.58 -14.21 -6.28
CA LYS A 177 5.76 -13.92 -4.86
C LYS A 177 4.43 -13.66 -4.16
N ALA A 178 3.54 -12.92 -4.80
CA ALA A 178 2.40 -12.31 -4.12
C ALA A 178 1.04 -12.98 -4.40
N SER A 179 0.90 -13.75 -5.48
CA SER A 179 -0.40 -14.32 -5.90
C SER A 179 -0.31 -15.81 -6.24
N ASP A 180 -1.39 -16.53 -5.98
CA ASP A 180 -1.64 -17.87 -6.50
C ASP A 180 -2.42 -17.85 -7.82
N LYS A 181 -2.58 -19.03 -8.44
CA LYS A 181 -3.46 -19.18 -9.59
C LYS A 181 -4.90 -18.87 -9.18
N GLY A 182 -5.52 -17.90 -9.85
CA GLY A 182 -6.89 -17.48 -9.56
C GLY A 182 -6.98 -16.27 -8.62
N ASP A 183 -5.88 -15.81 -8.03
CA ASP A 183 -5.82 -14.51 -7.38
C ASP A 183 -5.75 -13.38 -8.41
N VAL A 184 -6.25 -12.22 -8.04
CA VAL A 184 -6.11 -10.99 -8.83
C VAL A 184 -4.84 -10.26 -8.38
N PHE A 185 -3.98 -9.89 -9.33
CA PHE A 185 -2.71 -9.23 -9.01
C PHE A 185 -2.57 -7.87 -9.69
N LEU A 186 -2.33 -6.82 -8.91
CA LEU A 186 -2.06 -5.48 -9.41
C LEU A 186 -0.66 -5.02 -9.00
N LEU A 187 0.14 -4.64 -10.00
CA LEU A 187 1.42 -4.00 -9.78
C LEU A 187 1.32 -2.50 -10.08
N TYR A 188 1.75 -1.68 -9.14
CA TYR A 188 1.84 -0.24 -9.26
C TYR A 188 3.31 0.18 -9.38
N THR A 189 3.61 1.10 -10.30
CA THR A 189 4.92 1.72 -10.38
C THR A 189 4.86 3.19 -10.76
N CYS A 190 5.80 3.98 -10.25
CA CYS A 190 6.02 5.37 -10.67
C CYS A 190 6.94 5.51 -11.90
N GLY A 191 7.65 4.44 -12.25
CA GLY A 191 8.41 4.37 -13.50
C GLY A 191 7.54 3.91 -14.67
N PRO A 192 8.03 4.03 -15.92
CA PRO A 192 7.45 3.32 -17.05
C PRO A 192 7.51 1.80 -16.86
N SER A 193 6.65 1.07 -17.59
CA SER A 193 6.76 -0.37 -17.72
C SER A 193 6.93 -0.80 -19.18
N ASN A 194 7.69 -1.86 -19.40
CA ASN A 194 7.78 -2.55 -20.70
C ASN A 194 7.30 -4.02 -20.60
N VAL A 195 6.37 -4.28 -19.67
CA VAL A 195 5.69 -5.57 -19.52
C VAL A 195 4.74 -5.76 -20.70
N SER A 196 5.01 -6.75 -21.56
CA SER A 196 4.21 -7.05 -22.75
C SER A 196 3.16 -8.13 -22.48
N ASN A 197 3.47 -9.09 -21.59
CA ASN A 197 2.63 -10.25 -21.33
C ASN A 197 2.16 -10.22 -19.87
N LEU A 198 0.90 -9.85 -19.67
CA LEU A 198 0.26 -9.93 -18.35
C LEU A 198 -0.37 -11.32 -18.17
N PRO A 199 -0.05 -12.07 -17.09
CA PRO A 199 -0.81 -13.24 -16.68
C PRO A 199 -2.32 -12.96 -16.58
N LEU A 200 -3.15 -13.98 -16.72
CA LEU A 200 -4.58 -13.86 -16.49
C LEU A 200 -4.86 -13.35 -15.06
N LEU A 201 -5.90 -12.54 -14.91
CA LEU A 201 -6.27 -11.87 -13.65
C LEU A 201 -5.20 -10.90 -13.11
N SER A 202 -4.37 -10.33 -13.99
CA SER A 202 -3.35 -9.37 -13.56
C SER A 202 -3.42 -8.03 -14.28
N ALA A 203 -2.90 -7.00 -13.63
CA ALA A 203 -2.79 -5.67 -14.19
C ALA A 203 -1.55 -4.92 -13.69
N ILE A 204 -1.20 -3.89 -14.45
CA ILE A 204 -0.16 -2.93 -14.11
C ILE A 204 -0.66 -1.50 -14.29
N VAL A 205 -0.33 -0.67 -13.30
CA VAL A 205 -0.54 0.77 -13.28
C VAL A 205 0.84 1.43 -13.23
N ASP A 206 1.27 1.96 -14.37
CA ASP A 206 2.57 2.59 -14.57
C ASP A 206 2.43 4.09 -14.88
N HIS A 207 3.56 4.78 -15.03
CA HIS A 207 3.54 6.24 -15.23
C HIS A 207 2.64 6.71 -16.40
N ASN A 208 2.44 5.89 -17.44
CA ASN A 208 1.68 6.27 -18.63
C ASN A 208 0.16 6.27 -18.38
N ASN A 209 -0.33 5.39 -17.49
CA ASN A 209 -1.76 5.20 -17.27
C ASN A 209 -2.23 5.68 -15.89
N TRP A 210 -1.37 6.28 -15.09
CA TRP A 210 -1.71 6.88 -13.81
C TRP A 210 -2.86 7.88 -13.86
N LYS A 211 -2.88 8.77 -14.86
CA LYS A 211 -3.95 9.75 -15.01
C LYS A 211 -5.30 9.07 -15.26
N LEU A 212 -5.30 7.99 -16.04
CA LEU A 212 -6.50 7.21 -16.33
C LEU A 212 -6.96 6.44 -15.08
N TYR A 213 -6.03 5.81 -14.36
CA TYR A 213 -6.35 4.96 -13.21
C TYR A 213 -6.74 5.73 -11.95
N PHE A 214 -5.99 6.78 -11.61
CA PHE A 214 -6.22 7.57 -10.40
C PHE A 214 -7.15 8.78 -10.62
N GLY A 215 -7.38 9.17 -11.88
CA GLY A 215 -8.27 10.27 -12.24
C GLY A 215 -7.94 11.55 -11.47
N PRO A 216 -8.93 12.19 -10.79
CA PRO A 216 -8.71 13.40 -9.99
C PRO A 216 -7.67 13.26 -8.87
N PHE A 217 -7.32 12.04 -8.48
CA PHE A 217 -6.37 11.78 -7.38
C PHE A 217 -4.93 11.58 -7.85
N VAL A 218 -4.66 11.67 -9.17
CA VAL A 218 -3.33 11.43 -9.75
C VAL A 218 -2.24 12.34 -9.17
N GLY A 219 -2.55 13.60 -8.87
CA GLY A 219 -1.58 14.52 -8.26
C GLY A 219 -1.12 14.04 -6.88
N ARG A 220 -2.03 13.46 -6.09
CA ARG A 220 -1.69 12.86 -4.79
C ARG A 220 -0.85 11.60 -4.96
N ALA A 221 -1.26 10.72 -5.88
CA ALA A 221 -0.50 9.53 -6.23
C ALA A 221 0.94 9.88 -6.60
N PHE A 222 1.13 10.90 -7.44
CA PHE A 222 2.43 11.36 -7.89
C PHE A 222 3.31 11.92 -6.77
N LEU A 223 2.77 12.83 -5.94
CA LEU A 223 3.52 13.41 -4.84
C LEU A 223 4.01 12.33 -3.86
N LEU A 224 3.15 11.38 -3.51
CA LEU A 224 3.51 10.29 -2.60
C LEU A 224 4.57 9.37 -3.21
N ALA A 225 4.44 9.02 -4.49
CA ALA A 225 5.30 8.04 -5.14
C ALA A 225 6.68 8.58 -5.52
N ARG A 226 6.81 9.90 -5.79
CA ARG A 226 8.08 10.55 -6.18
C ARG A 226 8.80 11.29 -5.06
N SER A 227 8.30 11.26 -3.84
CA SER A 227 9.00 11.86 -2.72
C SER A 227 10.28 11.07 -2.42
N ASP A 228 11.42 11.72 -2.60
CA ASP A 228 12.73 11.16 -2.26
C ASP A 228 12.82 10.81 -0.77
N LYS A 229 13.74 9.90 -0.44
CA LYS A 229 14.11 9.62 0.95
C LYS A 229 14.55 10.93 1.62
N PHE A 230 14.01 11.22 2.80
CA PHE A 230 14.50 12.35 3.59
C PHE A 230 15.99 12.14 3.89
N ASN A 231 16.79 13.18 3.73
CA ASN A 231 18.17 13.13 4.18
C ASN A 231 18.18 13.26 5.72
N ILE A 232 18.75 12.25 6.38
CA ILE A 232 18.72 12.11 7.83
C ILE A 232 19.43 13.27 8.54
N ASN A 233 20.36 13.96 7.87
CA ASN A 233 21.17 15.03 8.43
C ASN A 233 20.49 16.39 8.34
N ASN A 234 19.49 16.58 7.47
CA ASN A 234 18.85 17.87 7.25
C ASN A 234 17.32 17.88 7.45
N CYS A 235 16.66 16.72 7.50
CA CYS A 235 15.21 16.70 7.60
C CYS A 235 14.72 17.22 8.97
N SER A 236 13.53 17.81 8.97
CA SER A 236 12.85 18.26 10.18
C SER A 236 12.41 17.07 11.05
N LYS A 237 12.10 17.34 12.33
CA LYS A 237 11.53 16.33 13.23
C LYS A 237 10.25 15.72 12.65
N SER A 238 9.37 16.54 12.09
CA SER A 238 8.13 16.09 11.45
C SER A 238 8.40 15.14 10.28
N GLU A 239 9.38 15.44 9.44
CA GLU A 239 9.77 14.57 8.33
C GLU A 239 10.40 13.26 8.83
N MET A 240 11.23 13.30 9.88
CA MET A 240 11.74 12.07 10.51
C MET A 240 10.62 11.20 11.05
N THR A 241 9.65 11.80 11.74
CA THR A 241 8.53 11.06 12.34
C THR A 241 7.52 10.54 11.34
N SER A 242 7.59 11.01 10.08
CA SER A 242 6.81 10.45 8.98
C SER A 242 7.29 9.06 8.56
N ILE A 243 8.54 8.69 8.89
CA ILE A 243 9.07 7.37 8.59
C ILE A 243 8.47 6.37 9.58
N TYR A 244 7.84 5.33 9.03
CA TYR A 244 7.28 4.26 9.84
C TYR A 244 8.32 3.66 10.78
N GLY A 245 7.98 3.58 12.08
CA GLY A 245 8.87 3.08 13.13
C GLY A 245 9.80 4.14 13.73
N ILE A 246 9.79 5.38 13.24
CA ILE A 246 10.48 6.52 13.84
C ILE A 246 9.46 7.38 14.58
N GLY A 247 9.25 7.11 15.87
CA GLY A 247 8.44 7.99 16.73
C GLY A 247 9.27 9.16 17.29
N SER A 248 8.62 10.14 17.94
CA SER A 248 9.29 11.33 18.50
C SER A 248 10.58 11.01 19.26
N LYS A 249 10.58 10.00 20.16
CA LYS A 249 11.80 9.63 20.92
C LYS A 249 12.97 9.24 20.03
N ARG A 250 12.71 8.47 18.96
CA ARG A 250 13.74 8.08 17.99
C ARG A 250 14.14 9.26 17.13
N ALA A 251 13.19 10.12 16.73
CA ALA A 251 13.49 11.34 15.99
C ALA A 251 14.39 12.29 16.80
N ASP A 252 14.11 12.47 18.09
CA ASP A 252 14.95 13.28 18.99
C ASP A 252 16.36 12.71 19.11
N LEU A 253 16.48 11.38 19.29
CA LEU A 253 17.77 10.68 19.31
C LEU A 253 18.54 10.87 17.99
N LEU A 254 17.84 10.77 16.86
CA LEU A 254 18.42 10.94 15.54
C LEU A 254 18.92 12.37 15.33
N MET A 255 18.13 13.37 15.70
CA MET A 255 18.50 14.78 15.56
C MET A 255 19.71 15.14 16.41
N ASN A 256 19.78 14.67 17.65
CA ASN A 256 20.85 14.98 18.60
C ASN A 256 22.21 14.38 18.19
N ASN A 257 22.21 13.34 17.37
CA ASN A 257 23.42 12.63 16.94
C ASN A 257 23.82 12.94 15.49
N ARG A 258 23.19 13.91 14.82
CA ARG A 258 23.67 14.39 13.52
C ARG A 258 25.07 15.02 13.63
N PRO A 259 25.87 15.02 12.55
CA PRO A 259 25.61 14.34 11.28
C PRO A 259 26.00 12.86 11.34
N TYR A 260 25.41 12.08 10.44
CA TYR A 260 25.73 10.68 10.17
C TYR A 260 26.46 10.56 8.84
N HIS A 261 27.50 9.73 8.80
CA HIS A 261 28.23 9.47 7.55
C HIS A 261 27.43 8.55 6.62
N ASP A 262 26.95 7.44 7.17
CA ASP A 262 26.22 6.42 6.45
C ASP A 262 25.24 5.68 7.38
N LEU A 263 24.59 4.65 6.83
CA LEU A 263 23.61 3.84 7.52
C LEU A 263 24.21 3.09 8.72
N GLU A 264 25.42 2.56 8.59
CA GLU A 264 26.08 1.76 9.64
C GLU A 264 26.54 2.65 10.80
N ASP A 265 27.08 3.84 10.51
CA ASP A 265 27.39 4.87 11.50
C ASP A 265 26.15 5.25 12.32
N CYS A 266 25.01 5.43 11.65
CA CYS A 266 23.75 5.74 12.33
C CYS A 266 23.25 4.58 13.20
N ILE A 267 23.34 3.34 12.73
CA ILE A 267 22.99 2.15 13.53
C ILE A 267 23.88 2.09 14.78
N ALA A 268 25.19 2.20 14.61
CA ALA A 268 26.16 2.10 15.71
C ALA A 268 25.91 3.17 16.80
N ARG A 269 25.55 4.39 16.39
CA ARG A 269 25.37 5.52 17.31
C ARG A 269 24.00 5.59 17.98
N THR A 270 22.98 4.95 17.41
CA THR A 270 21.59 5.11 17.86
C THR A 270 20.96 3.81 18.32
N ASN A 271 21.55 2.67 17.95
CA ASN A 271 20.99 1.34 18.13
C ASN A 271 19.57 1.18 17.56
N ILE A 272 19.18 2.03 16.60
CA ILE A 272 17.90 1.91 15.90
C ILE A 272 18.05 0.81 14.83
N PRO A 273 17.10 -0.13 14.74
CA PRO A 273 17.16 -1.21 13.76
C PRO A 273 17.29 -0.74 12.30
N HIS A 274 18.13 -1.43 11.54
CA HIS A 274 18.42 -1.16 10.12
C HIS A 274 17.17 -1.00 9.25
N ASN A 275 16.13 -1.82 9.48
CA ASN A 275 14.88 -1.79 8.70
C ASN A 275 14.13 -0.45 8.77
N PHE A 276 14.35 0.34 9.82
CA PHE A 276 13.79 1.69 9.92
C PHE A 276 14.72 2.72 9.27
N LEU A 277 16.03 2.59 9.48
CA LEU A 277 17.03 3.57 9.03
C LEU A 277 17.33 3.51 7.52
N ILE A 278 17.14 2.37 6.86
CA ILE A 278 17.26 2.21 5.40
C ILE A 278 16.34 3.18 4.61
N ASN A 279 15.36 3.79 5.29
CA ASN A 279 14.41 4.73 4.70
C ASN A 279 14.93 6.16 4.60
N PHE A 280 16.10 6.47 5.16
CA PHE A 280 16.74 7.77 5.00
C PHE A 280 17.83 7.77 3.92
N GLN A 281 18.16 8.96 3.42
CA GLN A 281 19.41 9.25 2.71
C GLN A 281 20.46 9.76 3.71
N PHE A 282 21.73 9.43 3.47
CA PHE A 282 22.85 9.84 4.33
C PHE A 282 23.78 10.85 3.63
N SER A 283 23.83 10.82 2.31
CA SER A 283 24.54 11.80 1.49
C SER A 283 23.72 13.07 1.27
N ALA A 284 24.39 14.22 1.26
CA ALA A 284 23.79 15.45 0.73
C ALA A 284 23.56 15.25 -0.77
N THR A 285 22.30 15.15 -1.20
CA THR A 285 21.97 15.35 -2.61
C THR A 285 22.37 16.78 -2.96
N PRO A 286 23.15 17.04 -4.02
CA PRO A 286 23.34 18.40 -4.49
C PRO A 286 21.94 18.96 -4.76
N SER A 287 21.64 20.13 -4.20
CA SER A 287 20.46 20.89 -4.58
C SER A 287 20.44 20.96 -6.11
N SER A 288 19.43 20.38 -6.75
CA SER A 288 19.19 20.62 -8.16
C SER A 288 18.95 22.12 -8.31
N THR A 289 19.97 22.82 -8.79
CA THR A 289 19.85 24.17 -9.32
C THR A 289 18.73 24.14 -10.35
N SER A 290 17.71 24.96 -10.13
CA SER A 290 16.61 25.19 -11.07
C SER A 290 17.18 25.51 -12.46
N PRO A 291 16.66 24.93 -13.55
CA PRO A 291 16.95 25.46 -14.87
C PRO A 291 16.24 26.81 -14.98
N ASN A 292 17.00 27.85 -15.33
CA ASN A 292 16.48 29.10 -15.87
C ASN A 292 15.69 28.86 -17.16
#